data_AF-A0A382TTJ9-F1
#
_entry.id   AF-A0A382TTJ9-F1
#
_cell.length_a   1.000
_cell.length_b   1.000
_cell.length_c   1.000
_cell.angle_alpha   90.00
_cell.angle_beta   90.00
_cell.angle_gamma   90.00
#
_symmetry.space_group_name_H-M   'P 1'
#
loop_
_entity.id
_entity.type
_entity.pdbx_description
1 polymer ?
#
loop_
_entity_poly.entity_id
_entity_poly.type
_entity_poly.pdbx_seq_one_letter_code
_entity_poly.pdbx_strand_id
1 'polypeptide(L)'
;MTTPLASVSTKQVLQWIGSHLLRYKARVVGAVIALFTAAVAWLLLGQGIKYAIDSGFIENAADTLNKATVLVLAITIVACLATYARFYLMTWLGERVSADIRNQVYAHLLSLPPSFFAELRTGEVISRFTSDTTIIQTVVGMSLSMTLRSVVTFVGALAL
;
A
#
# COMPACT_ATOMS: atom_id res chain seq x y z
N MET A 1 -20.27 32.81 -12.61
CA MET A 1 -20.32 32.73 -11.14
C MET A 1 -19.43 31.57 -10.70
N THR A 2 -18.19 31.85 -10.31
CA THR A 2 -17.26 30.85 -9.79
C THR A 2 -17.57 30.63 -8.31
N THR A 3 -18.42 29.66 -7.99
CA THR A 3 -18.51 29.15 -6.61
C THR A 3 -17.11 28.77 -6.16
N PRO A 4 -16.57 29.34 -5.06
CA PRO A 4 -15.27 28.95 -4.56
C PRO A 4 -15.35 27.45 -4.24
N LEU A 5 -14.49 26.66 -4.87
CA LEU A 5 -14.36 25.24 -4.58
C LEU A 5 -14.08 25.13 -3.07
N ALA A 6 -15.04 24.60 -2.32
CA ALA A 6 -14.88 24.36 -0.90
C ALA A 6 -13.56 23.60 -0.71
N SER A 7 -12.69 24.09 0.20
CA SER A 7 -11.42 23.43 0.48
C SER A 7 -11.70 22.05 1.05
N VAL A 8 -11.65 21.03 0.19
CA VAL A 8 -11.88 19.65 0.60
C VAL A 8 -10.79 19.29 1.61
N SER A 9 -11.21 18.92 2.82
CA SER A 9 -10.28 18.59 3.90
C SER A 9 -9.62 17.24 3.64
N THR A 10 -8.33 17.10 3.93
CA THR A 10 -7.58 15.83 3.83
C THR A 10 -8.29 14.68 4.57
N LYS A 11 -8.93 14.98 5.69
CA LYS A 11 -9.71 14.00 6.47
C LYS A 11 -10.90 13.45 5.68
N GLN A 12 -11.60 14.30 4.94
CA GLN A 12 -12.75 13.90 4.13
C GLN A 12 -12.32 13.00 2.97
N VAL A 13 -11.20 13.32 2.32
CA VAL A 13 -10.60 12.48 1.27
C VAL A 13 -10.20 11.11 1.83
N LEU A 14 -9.54 11.07 2.98
CA LEU A 14 -9.17 9.81 3.64
C LEU A 14 -10.38 8.96 4.02
N GLN A 15 -11.44 9.56 4.55
CA GLN A 15 -12.69 8.85 4.88
C GLN A 15 -13.38 8.30 3.62
N TRP A 16 -13.39 9.07 2.54
CA TRP A 16 -13.96 8.67 1.26
C TRP A 16 -13.17 7.55 0.55
N ILE A 17 -11.84 7.59 0.62
CA ILE A 17 -10.99 6.48 0.16
C ILE A 17 -11.24 5.25 1.05
N GLY A 18 -11.30 5.46 2.37
CA GLY A 18 -11.58 4.42 3.35
C GLY A 18 -12.90 3.67 3.06
N SER A 19 -13.97 4.37 2.70
CA SER A 19 -15.24 3.73 2.35
C SER A 19 -15.15 2.87 1.09
N HIS A 20 -14.38 3.30 0.08
CA HIS A 20 -14.13 2.50 -1.13
C HIS A 20 -13.27 1.26 -0.83
N LEU A 21 -12.27 1.40 0.05
CA LEU A 21 -11.43 0.30 0.50
C LEU A 21 -12.20 -0.74 1.32
N LEU A 22 -13.14 -0.29 2.16
CA LEU A 22 -13.99 -1.15 2.98
C LEU A 22 -14.94 -2.03 2.14
N ARG A 23 -15.09 -1.81 0.84
CA ARG A 23 -15.77 -2.76 -0.06
C ARG A 23 -14.94 -4.03 -0.30
N TYR A 24 -13.63 -3.95 -0.10
CA TYR A 24 -12.65 -5.01 -0.34
C TYR A 24 -12.00 -5.52 0.96
N LYS A 25 -12.78 -5.64 2.05
CA LYS A 25 -12.28 -5.93 3.42
C LYS A 25 -11.31 -7.12 3.49
N ALA A 26 -11.62 -8.23 2.83
CA ALA A 26 -10.78 -9.43 2.88
C ALA A 26 -9.36 -9.17 2.32
N ARG A 27 -9.25 -8.40 1.25
CA ARG A 27 -7.97 -8.07 0.61
C ARG A 27 -7.21 -7.02 1.40
N VAL A 28 -7.92 -6.05 1.99
CA VAL A 28 -7.33 -5.07 2.92
C VAL A 28 -6.73 -5.79 4.14
N VAL A 29 -7.48 -6.69 4.76
CA VAL A 29 -7.01 -7.49 5.90
C VAL A 29 -5.80 -8.34 5.52
N GLY A 30 -5.84 -9.02 4.37
CA GLY A 30 -4.69 -9.78 3.87
C GLY A 30 -3.45 -8.91 3.64
N ALA A 31 -3.63 -7.70 3.12
CA ALA A 31 -2.52 -6.77 2.87
C ALA A 31 -1.94 -6.20 4.17
N VAL A 32 -2.78 -5.96 5.17
CA VAL A 32 -2.35 -5.54 6.53
C VAL A 32 -1.58 -6.67 7.20
N ILE A 33 -2.07 -7.90 7.16
CA ILE A 33 -1.36 -9.07 7.70
C ILE A 33 0.00 -9.22 7.00
N ALA A 34 0.04 -9.18 5.67
CA ALA A 34 1.28 -9.26 4.91
C ALA A 34 2.26 -8.13 5.26
N LEU A 35 1.74 -6.92 5.54
CA LEU A 35 2.55 -5.79 5.99
C LEU A 35 3.19 -6.04 7.35
N PHE A 36 2.41 -6.50 8.34
CA PHE A 36 2.95 -6.82 9.66
C PHE A 36 3.96 -7.98 9.59
N THR A 37 3.64 -9.04 8.87
CA THR A 37 4.56 -10.17 8.68
C THR A 37 5.86 -9.74 8.01
N ALA A 38 5.79 -8.90 6.98
CA ALA A 38 6.99 -8.36 6.33
C ALA A 38 7.80 -7.49 7.29
N ALA A 39 7.15 -6.60 8.05
CA ALA A 39 7.83 -5.74 9.00
C ALA A 39 8.55 -6.55 10.08
N VAL A 40 7.85 -7.50 10.71
CA VAL A 40 8.43 -8.38 11.72
C VAL A 40 9.58 -9.20 11.14
N ALA A 41 9.43 -9.77 9.94
CA ALA A 41 10.49 -10.54 9.31
C ALA A 41 11.75 -9.68 9.04
N TRP A 42 11.60 -8.43 8.60
CA TRP A 42 12.73 -7.50 8.44
C TRP A 42 13.44 -7.19 9.76
N LEU A 43 12.68 -7.02 10.85
CA LEU A 43 13.25 -6.81 12.19
C LEU A 43 13.99 -8.05 12.69
N LEU A 44 13.38 -9.23 12.54
CA LEU A 44 13.98 -10.51 12.91
C LEU A 44 15.24 -10.81 12.08
N LEU A 45 15.31 -10.34 10.84
CA LEU A 45 16.51 -10.47 10.01
C LEU A 45 17.70 -9.74 10.64
N GLY A 46 17.49 -8.52 11.14
CA GLY A 46 18.53 -7.77 11.86
C GLY A 46 19.02 -8.50 13.11
N GLN A 47 18.10 -9.03 13.92
CA GLN A 47 18.45 -9.85 15.10
C GLN A 47 19.11 -11.19 14.72
N GLY A 48 18.70 -11.81 13.61
CA GLY A 48 19.29 -13.05 13.10
C GLY A 48 20.74 -12.86 12.64
N ILE A 49 21.05 -11.72 12.00
CA ILE A 49 22.43 -11.34 11.66
C ILE A 49 23.25 -11.14 12.93
N LYS A 50 22.71 -10.43 13.92
CA LYS A 50 23.39 -10.23 15.21
C LYS A 50 23.73 -11.58 15.87
N TYR A 51 22.77 -12.51 15.93
CA TYR A 51 23.00 -13.85 16.45
C TYR A 51 24.08 -14.63 15.68
N ALA A 52 24.09 -14.51 14.34
CA ALA A 52 25.12 -15.14 13.52
C ALA A 52 26.53 -14.60 13.83
N ILE A 53 26.66 -13.28 14.06
CA ILE A 53 27.92 -12.64 14.44
C ILE A 53 28.34 -13.08 15.86
N ASP A 54 27.46 -12.88 16.84
CA ASP A 54 27.78 -13.04 18.25
C ASP A 54 28.05 -14.50 18.65
N SER A 55 27.29 -15.47 18.10
CA SER A 55 27.39 -16.89 18.49
C SER A 55 28.04 -17.77 17.42
N GLY A 56 28.08 -17.35 16.16
CA GLY A 56 28.69 -18.13 15.07
C GLY A 56 30.19 -17.85 14.90
N PHE A 57 30.57 -16.57 14.85
CA PHE A 57 31.94 -16.16 14.56
C PHE A 57 32.81 -16.04 15.82
N ILE A 58 32.25 -15.61 16.96
CA ILE A 58 33.03 -15.43 18.19
C ILE A 58 33.34 -16.77 18.87
N GLU A 59 32.37 -17.69 18.93
CA GLU A 59 32.54 -19.00 19.60
C GLU A 59 33.21 -20.08 18.74
N ASN A 60 33.51 -19.81 17.45
CA ASN A 60 34.11 -20.77 16.49
C ASN A 60 33.33 -22.12 16.36
N ALA A 61 32.03 -22.12 16.65
CA ALA A 61 31.18 -23.30 16.56
C ALA A 61 30.53 -23.41 15.18
N ALA A 62 31.10 -24.24 14.30
CA ALA A 62 30.62 -24.45 12.93
C ALA A 62 29.13 -24.87 12.85
N ASP A 63 28.64 -25.64 13.83
CA ASP A 63 27.24 -26.07 13.89
C ASP A 63 26.28 -24.90 14.20
N THR A 64 26.69 -23.98 15.09
CA THR A 64 25.93 -22.76 15.41
C THR A 64 25.83 -21.83 14.21
N LEU A 65 26.91 -21.71 13.44
CA LEU A 65 26.93 -20.90 12.21
C LEU A 65 26.00 -21.46 11.13
N ASN A 66 25.96 -22.79 10.96
CA ASN A 66 25.06 -23.43 9.99
C ASN A 66 23.58 -23.22 10.38
N LYS A 67 23.25 -23.38 11.66
CA LYS A 67 21.89 -23.11 12.19
C LYS A 67 21.49 -21.65 12.01
N ALA A 68 22.37 -20.71 12.32
CA ALA A 68 22.12 -19.28 12.13
C ALA A 68 21.87 -18.95 10.65
N THR A 69 22.64 -19.54 9.74
CA THR A 69 22.50 -19.35 8.29
C THR A 69 21.14 -19.86 7.79
N VAL A 70 20.74 -21.06 8.20
CA VAL A 70 19.42 -21.63 7.84
C VAL A 70 18.28 -20.77 8.39
N LEU A 71 18.40 -20.27 9.62
CA LEU A 71 17.41 -19.39 10.24
C LEU A 71 17.27 -18.06 9.50
N VAL A 72 18.39 -17.40 9.17
CA VAL A 72 18.39 -16.15 8.38
C VAL A 72 17.79 -16.38 7.00
N LEU A 73 18.12 -17.51 6.34
CA LEU A 73 17.57 -17.87 5.04
C LEU A 73 16.05 -18.08 5.11
N ALA A 74 15.56 -18.78 6.13
CA ALA A 74 14.13 -18.98 6.35
C ALA A 74 13.39 -17.64 6.59
N ILE A 75 13.92 -16.77 7.45
CA ILE A 75 13.37 -15.42 7.70
C ILE A 75 13.32 -14.62 6.41
N THR A 76 14.38 -14.67 5.60
CA THR A 76 14.48 -13.94 4.34
C THR A 76 13.41 -14.41 3.34
N ILE A 77 13.17 -15.72 3.21
CA ILE A 77 12.12 -16.26 2.35
C ILE A 77 10.74 -15.75 2.79
N VAL A 78 10.45 -15.79 4.09
CA VAL A 78 9.19 -15.28 4.65
C VAL A 78 9.05 -13.77 4.40
N ALA A 79 10.12 -13.00 4.61
CA ALA A 79 10.13 -11.56 4.35
C ALA A 79 9.83 -11.24 2.88
N CYS A 80 10.44 -11.98 1.95
CA CYS A 80 10.22 -11.84 0.52
C CYS A 80 8.77 -12.15 0.13
N LEU A 81 8.24 -13.29 0.57
CA LEU A 81 6.85 -13.70 0.28
C LEU A 81 5.84 -12.71 0.87
N ALA A 82 6.04 -12.27 2.10
CA ALA A 82 5.17 -11.29 2.74
C ALA A 82 5.23 -9.93 2.02
N THR A 83 6.43 -9.48 1.63
CA THR A 83 6.61 -8.24 0.88
C THR A 83 5.93 -8.31 -0.49
N TYR A 84 6.08 -9.43 -1.20
CA TYR A 84 5.44 -9.67 -2.49
C TYR A 84 3.91 -9.68 -2.36
N ALA A 85 3.37 -10.47 -1.42
CA ALA A 85 1.93 -10.54 -1.18
C ALA A 85 1.34 -9.18 -0.85
N ARG A 86 1.99 -8.40 0.03
CA ARG A 86 1.61 -7.01 0.34
C ARG A 86 1.60 -6.14 -0.91
N PHE A 87 2.68 -6.17 -1.70
CA PHE A 87 2.80 -5.36 -2.92
C PHE A 87 1.71 -5.71 -3.93
N TYR A 88 1.49 -7.00 -4.17
CA TYR A 88 0.44 -7.48 -5.07
C TYR A 88 -0.95 -7.02 -4.62
N LEU A 89 -1.29 -7.23 -3.33
CA LEU A 89 -2.61 -6.87 -2.80
C LEU A 89 -2.86 -5.38 -2.86
N MET A 90 -1.85 -4.56 -2.53
CA MET A 90 -1.97 -3.10 -2.55
C MET A 90 -2.08 -2.55 -3.98
N THR A 91 -1.26 -3.03 -4.91
CA THR A 91 -1.37 -2.68 -6.33
C THR A 91 -2.74 -3.04 -6.89
N TRP A 92 -3.21 -4.27 -6.64
CA TRP A 92 -4.53 -4.71 -7.08
C TRP A 92 -5.65 -3.82 -6.53
N LEU A 93 -5.54 -3.43 -5.25
CA LEU A 93 -6.52 -2.59 -4.57
C LEU A 93 -6.57 -1.17 -5.16
N GLY A 94 -5.40 -0.57 -5.44
CA GLY A 94 -5.31 0.74 -6.08
C GLY A 94 -5.92 0.74 -7.48
N GLU A 95 -5.60 -0.27 -8.29
CA GLU A 95 -6.16 -0.46 -9.63
C GLU A 95 -7.68 -0.64 -9.57
N ARG A 96 -8.18 -1.46 -8.65
CA ARG A 96 -9.61 -1.76 -8.56
C ARG A 96 -10.42 -0.54 -8.09
N VAL A 97 -9.92 0.20 -7.11
CA VAL A 97 -10.57 1.45 -6.66
C VAL A 97 -10.60 2.47 -7.79
N SER A 98 -9.49 2.63 -8.53
CA SER A 98 -9.41 3.52 -9.69
C SER A 98 -10.43 3.12 -10.76
N ALA A 99 -10.52 1.83 -11.10
CA ALA A 99 -11.50 1.31 -12.05
C ALA A 99 -12.95 1.57 -11.62
N ASP A 100 -13.27 1.36 -10.34
CA ASP A 100 -14.62 1.62 -9.80
C ASP A 100 -14.98 3.12 -9.87
N ILE A 101 -14.03 4.02 -9.60
CA ILE A 101 -14.23 5.46 -9.72
C ILE A 101 -14.44 5.84 -11.19
N ARG A 102 -13.62 5.28 -12.10
CA ARG A 102 -13.77 5.48 -13.55
C ARG A 102 -15.15 5.09 -14.02
N ASN A 103 -15.62 3.91 -13.65
CA ASN A 103 -16.94 3.43 -14.04
C ASN A 103 -18.08 4.31 -13.51
N GLN A 104 -18.00 4.78 -12.26
CA GLN A 104 -19.01 5.67 -11.67
C GLN A 104 -19.09 7.02 -12.41
N VAL A 105 -17.94 7.61 -12.73
CA VAL A 105 -17.92 8.88 -13.47
C VAL A 105 -18.37 8.71 -14.91
N TYR A 106 -17.95 7.65 -15.59
CA TYR A 106 -18.46 7.36 -16.93
C TYR A 106 -19.98 7.18 -16.94
N ALA A 107 -20.55 6.44 -15.99
CA ALA A 107 -21.99 6.28 -15.85
C ALA A 107 -22.70 7.62 -15.59
N HIS A 108 -22.11 8.49 -14.76
CA HIS A 108 -22.66 9.82 -14.49
C HIS A 108 -22.60 10.72 -15.74
N LEU A 109 -21.49 10.72 -16.47
CA LEU A 109 -21.34 11.51 -17.69
C LEU A 109 -22.40 11.11 -18.74
N LEU A 110 -22.69 9.82 -18.89
CA LEU A 110 -23.73 9.34 -19.80
C LEU A 110 -25.15 9.76 -19.40
N SER A 111 -25.37 10.15 -18.14
CA SER A 111 -26.68 10.63 -17.66
C SER A 111 -26.89 12.14 -17.84
N LEU A 112 -25.85 12.89 -18.24
CA LEU A 112 -25.92 14.34 -18.34
C LEU A 112 -26.59 14.81 -19.63
N PRO A 113 -27.32 15.94 -19.59
CA PRO A 113 -27.99 16.49 -20.77
C PRO A 113 -26.97 17.01 -21.81
N PRO A 114 -27.33 17.02 -23.10
CA PRO A 114 -26.46 17.50 -24.18
C PRO A 114 -25.93 18.93 -24.00
N SER A 115 -26.66 19.78 -23.27
CA SER A 115 -26.25 21.16 -22.95
C SER A 115 -24.97 21.23 -22.12
N PHE A 116 -24.71 20.22 -21.26
CA PHE A 116 -23.48 20.13 -20.48
C PHE A 116 -22.24 19.97 -21.38
N PHE A 117 -22.39 19.24 -22.49
CA PHE A 117 -21.32 18.99 -23.45
C PHE A 117 -21.12 20.15 -24.45
N ALA A 118 -22.03 21.13 -24.47
CA ALA A 118 -21.87 22.34 -25.26
C ALA A 118 -20.97 23.39 -24.57
N GLU A 119 -20.89 23.36 -23.23
CA GLU A 119 -20.09 24.31 -22.43
C GLU A 119 -18.69 23.80 -22.08
N LEU A 120 -18.50 22.48 -21.96
CA LEU A 120 -17.20 21.86 -21.69
C LEU A 120 -16.77 20.90 -22.80
N ARG A 121 -15.53 21.04 -23.29
CA ARG A 121 -14.89 20.04 -24.15
C ARG A 121 -14.78 18.72 -23.39
N THR A 122 -15.55 17.72 -23.81
CA THR A 122 -15.52 16.33 -23.30
C THR A 122 -14.09 15.78 -23.12
N GLY A 123 -13.18 16.10 -24.05
CA GLY A 123 -11.78 15.65 -23.98
C GLY A 123 -10.98 16.21 -22.80
N GLU A 124 -11.28 17.43 -22.32
CA GLU A 124 -10.61 17.99 -21.15
C GLU A 124 -11.08 17.33 -19.86
N VAL A 125 -12.39 17.06 -19.75
CA VAL A 125 -12.99 16.37 -18.60
C VAL A 125 -12.42 14.97 -18.44
N ILE A 126 -12.35 14.20 -19.54
CA ILE A 126 -11.82 12.83 -19.53
C ILE A 126 -10.32 12.83 -19.18
N SER A 127 -9.55 13.79 -19.71
CA SER A 127 -8.10 13.89 -19.46
C SER A 127 -7.79 14.20 -17.99
N ARG A 128 -8.42 15.24 -17.42
CA ARG A 128 -8.26 15.60 -16.00
C ARG A 128 -8.66 14.45 -15.08
N PHE A 129 -9.79 13.83 -15.37
CA PHE A 129 -10.30 12.72 -14.58
C PHE A 129 -9.39 11.47 -14.62
N THR A 130 -8.85 11.14 -15.79
CA THR A 130 -7.92 10.00 -15.93
C THR A 130 -6.63 10.26 -15.15
N SER A 131 -6.12 11.49 -15.17
CA SER A 131 -4.99 11.92 -14.35
C SER A 131 -5.31 11.80 -12.85
N ASP A 132 -6.45 12.34 -12.42
CA ASP A 132 -6.86 12.35 -11.01
C ASP A 132 -7.07 10.93 -10.45
N THR A 133 -7.66 10.03 -11.25
CA THR A 133 -7.84 8.62 -10.83
C THR A 133 -6.51 7.87 -10.71
N THR A 134 -5.49 8.25 -11.49
CA THR A 134 -4.13 7.70 -11.36
C THR A 134 -3.44 8.17 -10.09
N ILE A 135 -3.71 9.41 -9.65
CA ILE A 135 -3.23 9.90 -8.34
C ILE A 135 -3.87 9.07 -7.22
N ILE A 136 -5.18 8.83 -7.27
CA ILE A 136 -5.88 8.01 -6.27
C ILE A 136 -5.29 6.59 -6.24
N GLN A 137 -5.04 5.99 -7.40
CA GLN A 137 -4.41 4.68 -7.51
C GLN A 137 -3.04 4.65 -6.82
N THR A 138 -2.22 5.69 -7.01
CA THR A 138 -0.89 5.80 -6.39
C THR A 138 -0.98 5.93 -4.87
N VAL A 139 -1.90 6.77 -4.39
CA VAL A 139 -2.13 6.98 -2.95
C VAL A 139 -2.58 5.69 -2.26
N VAL A 140 -3.54 4.99 -2.85
CA VAL A 140 -4.09 3.74 -2.32
C VAL A 140 -3.11 2.59 -2.45
N GLY A 141 -2.48 2.44 -3.61
CA GLY A 141 -1.66 1.28 -3.93
C GLY A 141 -0.24 1.33 -3.38
N MET A 142 0.33 2.52 -3.18
CA MET A 142 1.73 2.63 -2.74
C MET A 142 1.88 3.52 -1.52
N SER A 143 1.42 4.77 -1.55
CA SER A 143 1.70 5.75 -0.49
C SER A 143 1.20 5.28 0.87
N LEU A 144 -0.07 4.87 0.97
CA LEU A 144 -0.64 4.40 2.22
C LEU A 144 0.12 3.19 2.79
N SER A 145 0.47 2.24 1.92
CA SER A 145 1.20 1.04 2.32
C SER A 145 2.62 1.36 2.79
N MET A 146 3.31 2.27 2.11
CA MET A 146 4.64 2.73 2.52
C MET A 146 4.59 3.49 3.84
N THR A 147 3.64 4.41 4.03
CA THR A 147 3.46 5.14 5.29
C THR A 147 3.20 4.18 6.45
N LEU A 148 2.27 3.23 6.29
CA LEU A 148 1.98 2.23 7.32
C LEU A 148 3.21 1.39 7.65
N ARG A 149 3.92 0.90 6.63
CA ARG A 149 5.16 0.14 6.83
C ARG A 149 6.18 0.96 7.60
N SER A 150 6.44 2.20 7.19
CA SER A 150 7.42 3.07 7.84
C SER A 150 7.10 3.33 9.30
N VAL A 151 5.82 3.54 9.64
CA VAL A 151 5.39 3.69 11.05
C VAL A 151 5.66 2.41 11.84
N VAL A 152 5.29 1.24 11.30
CA VAL A 152 5.52 -0.05 11.97
C VAL A 152 7.02 -0.31 12.15
N THR A 153 7.82 -0.08 11.12
CA THR A 153 9.28 -0.26 11.19
C THR A 153 9.92 0.71 12.16
N PHE A 154 9.48 1.98 12.21
CA PHE A 154 9.99 2.97 13.15
C PHE A 154 9.71 2.57 14.61
N VAL A 155 8.46 2.21 14.92
CA VAL A 155 8.08 1.77 16.27
C VAL A 155 8.81 0.49 16.66
N GLY A 156 8.90 -0.47 15.74
CA GLY A 156 9.59 -1.73 16.00
C GLY A 156 11.10 -1.55 16.20
N ALA A 157 11.74 -0.63 15.46
CA ALA A 157 13.16 -0.35 15.61
C ALA A 157 13.49 0.39 16.92
N LEU A 158 12.57 1.18 17.46
CA LEU A 158 12.74 1.81 18.78
C LEU A 158 12.58 0.82 19.95
N ALA A 159 11.85 -0.27 19.74
CA ALA A 159 11.58 -1.26 20.76
C ALA A 159 12.68 -2.34 20.90
N LEU A 160 13.54 -2.49 19.88
CA LEU A 160 14.63 -3.47 19.80
C LEU A 160 15.99 -2.82 20.03
#